data_AF-A0A359INF3-F1
#
_entry.id   AF-A0A359INF3-F1
#
_cell.length_a   1.000
_cell.length_b   1.000
_cell.length_c   1.000
_cell.angle_alpha   90.00
_cell.angle_beta   90.00
_cell.angle_gamma   90.00
#
_symmetry.space_group_name_H-M   'P 1'
#
loop_
_entity.id
_entity.type
_entity.pdbx_description
1 polymer ?
#
loop_
_entity_poly.entity_id
_entity_poly.type
_entity_poly.pdbx_seq_one_letter_code
_entity_poly.pdbx_strand_id
1 'polypeptide(L)'
;MIHSIVNDVLGTKESYTILDRNYNGITIHQVGTKELKKCNISNILDIMNHLENTLGFAECNEKLIICFSGYDDDSREIHQIPEIRKFMLKLVTKKPLLPYFLSSKDNRRAISMCCVGDVTILKVENGITSISAKIPKDISHPIIIELELFAKEYGLDVTKMRESMRDIPF
;
A
#
# COMPACT_ATOMS: atom_id res chain seq x y z
N MET A 1 -0.19 -15.28 -21.51
CA MET A 1 -0.67 -16.63 -21.13
C MET A 1 0.50 -17.28 -20.39
N ILE A 2 0.59 -17.19 -19.06
CA ILE A 2 -0.15 -17.94 -18.02
C ILE A 2 -0.41 -17.00 -16.82
N HIS A 3 -1.66 -16.73 -16.43
CA HIS A 3 -1.96 -16.16 -15.11
C HIS A 3 -2.48 -17.28 -14.23
N SER A 4 -1.60 -17.91 -13.44
CA SER A 4 -2.05 -18.74 -12.32
C SER A 4 -2.33 -17.82 -11.13
N ILE A 5 -3.61 -17.67 -10.81
CA ILE A 5 -4.06 -17.08 -9.55
C ILE A 5 -4.10 -18.22 -8.54
N VAL A 6 -3.32 -18.11 -7.46
CA VAL A 6 -3.40 -19.05 -6.34
C VAL A 6 -4.08 -18.31 -5.19
N ASN A 7 -5.19 -18.87 -4.73
CA ASN A 7 -5.88 -18.43 -3.51
C ASN A 7 -5.13 -19.00 -2.31
N ASP A 8 -3.96 -18.44 -1.98
CA ASP A 8 -3.26 -18.79 -0.74
C ASP A 8 -2.65 -17.56 -0.08
N VAL A 9 -2.48 -17.72 1.24
CA VAL A 9 -1.92 -16.87 2.31
C VAL A 9 -2.92 -16.65 3.47
N LEU A 10 -4.22 -16.44 3.21
CA LEU A 10 -5.24 -16.28 4.27
C LEU A 10 -6.53 -17.11 4.09
N GLY A 11 -6.67 -17.88 3.02
CA GLY A 11 -7.88 -18.67 2.75
C GLY A 11 -9.17 -17.86 2.53
N THR A 12 -9.08 -16.53 2.39
CA THR A 12 -10.24 -15.66 2.15
C THR A 12 -10.42 -15.40 0.65
N LYS A 13 -11.68 -15.34 0.18
CA LYS A 13 -12.01 -14.96 -1.22
C LYS A 13 -11.57 -13.52 -1.58
N GLU A 14 -11.11 -12.76 -0.60
CA GLU A 14 -10.74 -11.35 -0.70
C GLU A 14 -9.22 -11.16 -0.89
N SER A 15 -8.40 -12.21 -0.81
CA SER A 15 -6.94 -12.11 -1.01
C SER A 15 -6.41 -13.23 -1.90
N TYR A 16 -5.51 -12.90 -2.82
CA TYR A 16 -4.88 -13.89 -3.70
C TYR A 16 -3.47 -13.46 -4.09
N THR A 17 -2.62 -14.42 -4.39
CA THR A 17 -1.24 -14.17 -4.84
C THR A 17 -1.14 -14.45 -6.34
N ILE A 18 -0.63 -13.48 -7.10
CA ILE A 18 -0.37 -13.65 -8.52
C ILE A 18 1.05 -14.17 -8.73
N LEU A 19 1.14 -15.47 -9.02
CA LEU A 19 2.37 -16.12 -9.46
C LEU A 19 2.40 -16.07 -11.00
N ASP A 20 2.75 -14.90 -11.56
CA ASP A 20 3.06 -14.74 -12.99
C ASP A 20 4.48 -14.20 -13.14
N ARG A 21 5.17 -14.58 -14.23
CA ARG A 21 6.53 -14.12 -14.58
C ARG A 21 6.63 -12.59 -14.67
N ASN A 22 5.51 -11.89 -14.87
CA ASN A 22 5.45 -10.42 -14.93
C ASN A 22 5.15 -9.75 -13.56
N TYR A 23 4.66 -10.51 -12.57
CA TYR A 23 4.18 -9.98 -11.29
C TYR A 23 4.97 -10.45 -10.06
N ASN A 24 6.06 -11.21 -10.23
CA ASN A 24 7.04 -11.53 -9.16
C ASN A 24 6.43 -11.95 -7.80
N GLY A 25 5.31 -12.68 -7.79
CA GLY A 25 4.67 -13.14 -6.56
C GLY A 25 4.08 -12.02 -5.69
N ILE A 26 3.39 -11.05 -6.31
CA ILE A 26 2.67 -10.00 -5.60
C ILE A 26 1.36 -10.56 -5.01
N THR A 27 1.10 -10.22 -3.75
CA THR A 27 -0.18 -10.45 -3.07
C THR A 27 -1.11 -9.28 -3.34
N ILE A 28 -2.33 -9.58 -3.78
CA ILE A 28 -3.42 -8.62 -3.93
C ILE A 28 -4.45 -8.88 -2.85
N HIS A 29 -4.79 -7.83 -2.10
CA HIS A 29 -5.82 -7.86 -1.08
C HIS A 29 -6.93 -6.87 -1.42
N GLN A 30 -8.16 -7.37 -1.49
CA GLN A 30 -9.37 -6.60 -1.73
C GLN A 30 -10.06 -6.27 -0.41
N VAL A 31 -10.04 -5.00 -0.03
CA VAL A 31 -10.73 -4.47 1.14
C VAL A 31 -12.16 -4.13 0.75
N GLY A 32 -13.12 -4.85 1.32
CA GLY A 32 -14.55 -4.60 1.13
C GLY A 32 -15.13 -3.51 2.03
N THR A 33 -16.30 -2.98 1.67
CA THR A 33 -17.02 -1.98 2.47
C THR A 33 -17.30 -2.42 3.92
N LYS A 34 -17.46 -3.73 4.17
CA LYS A 34 -17.61 -4.28 5.54
C LYS A 34 -16.37 -4.04 6.40
N GLU A 35 -15.19 -4.25 5.81
CA GLU A 35 -13.90 -4.05 6.48
C GLU A 35 -13.65 -2.56 6.72
N LEU A 36 -13.92 -1.72 5.71
CA LEU A 36 -13.79 -0.26 5.80
C LEU A 36 -14.71 0.36 6.85
N LYS A 37 -15.99 -0.03 6.87
CA LYS A 37 -16.96 0.48 7.86
C LYS A 37 -16.56 0.13 9.30
N LYS A 38 -15.98 -1.05 9.50
CA LYS A 38 -15.44 -1.47 10.81
C LYS A 38 -14.03 -0.93 11.07
N CYS A 39 -13.39 -0.32 10.07
CA CYS A 39 -11.98 0.05 10.09
C CYS A 39 -11.11 -1.11 10.60
N ASN A 40 -11.40 -2.32 10.11
CA ASN A 40 -10.72 -3.53 10.55
C ASN A 40 -9.46 -3.77 9.71
N ILE A 41 -8.28 -3.50 10.27
CA ILE A 41 -7.01 -3.66 9.56
C ILE A 41 -6.35 -5.04 9.78
N SER A 42 -7.00 -5.95 10.51
CA SER A 42 -6.39 -7.23 10.92
C SER A 42 -5.89 -8.04 9.72
N ASN A 43 -6.72 -8.14 8.67
CA ASN A 43 -6.43 -8.95 7.50
C ASN A 43 -5.14 -8.48 6.80
N ILE A 44 -4.99 -7.17 6.59
CA ILE A 44 -3.77 -6.63 5.98
C ILE A 44 -2.56 -6.84 6.87
N LEU A 45 -2.69 -6.66 8.18
CA LEU A 45 -1.57 -6.93 9.10
C LEU A 45 -1.15 -8.40 9.06
N ASP A 46 -2.10 -9.33 8.99
CA ASP A 46 -1.83 -10.75 8.87
C ASP A 46 -1.14 -11.08 7.53
N ILE A 47 -1.54 -10.44 6.42
CA ILE A 47 -0.85 -10.55 5.13
C ILE A 47 0.59 -10.06 5.22
N MET A 48 0.81 -8.87 5.81
CA MET A 48 2.15 -8.31 5.94
C MET A 48 3.04 -9.21 6.78
N ASN A 49 2.54 -9.69 7.93
CA ASN A 49 3.26 -10.64 8.77
C ASN A 49 3.56 -11.95 8.01
N HIS A 50 2.63 -12.45 7.21
CA HIS A 50 2.88 -13.64 6.40
C HIS A 50 3.95 -13.41 5.32
N LEU A 51 3.90 -12.28 4.61
CA LEU A 51 4.93 -11.92 3.63
C LEU A 51 6.31 -11.84 4.29
N GLU A 52 6.40 -11.17 5.45
CA GLU A 52 7.64 -11.07 6.22
C GLU A 52 8.19 -12.45 6.61
N ASN A 53 7.32 -13.33 7.11
CA ASN A 53 7.70 -14.67 7.56
C ASN A 53 8.08 -15.63 6.42
N THR A 54 7.56 -15.42 5.21
CA THR A 54 7.76 -16.33 4.06
C THR A 54 8.89 -15.89 3.14
N LEU A 55 8.99 -14.59 2.85
CA LEU A 55 9.98 -14.05 1.93
C LEU A 55 11.22 -13.54 2.64
N GLY A 56 11.09 -13.22 3.94
CA GLY A 56 12.01 -12.32 4.61
C GLY A 56 11.68 -10.87 4.23
N PHE A 57 11.85 -9.96 5.18
CA PHE A 57 11.41 -8.59 5.00
C PHE A 57 12.12 -7.87 3.83
N ALA A 58 13.42 -8.11 3.61
CA ALA A 58 14.17 -7.49 2.50
C ALA A 58 13.55 -7.77 1.12
N GLU A 59 12.85 -8.89 0.97
CA GLU A 59 12.17 -9.30 -0.26
C GLU A 59 10.69 -8.86 -0.32
N CYS A 60 10.18 -8.20 0.74
CA CYS A 60 8.81 -7.72 0.82
C CYS A 60 8.55 -6.42 0.06
N ASN A 61 9.61 -5.77 -0.46
CA ASN A 61 9.46 -4.56 -1.25
C ASN A 61 8.52 -4.79 -2.45
N GLU A 62 7.51 -3.92 -2.59
CA GLU A 62 6.53 -3.97 -3.67
C GLU A 62 5.70 -5.28 -3.77
N LYS A 63 5.58 -6.07 -2.69
CA LYS A 63 4.87 -7.36 -2.69
C LYS A 63 3.39 -7.29 -2.36
N LEU A 64 2.83 -6.11 -2.09
CA LEU A 64 1.43 -5.94 -1.70
C LEU A 64 0.71 -4.93 -2.59
N ILE A 65 -0.47 -5.30 -3.07
CA ILE A 65 -1.45 -4.37 -3.66
C ILE A 65 -2.70 -4.39 -2.79
N ILE A 66 -3.14 -3.21 -2.36
CA ILE A 66 -4.43 -3.02 -1.70
C ILE A 66 -5.42 -2.50 -2.74
N CYS A 67 -6.54 -3.19 -2.91
CA CYS A 67 -7.65 -2.79 -3.76
C CYS A 67 -8.87 -2.51 -2.88
N PHE A 68 -9.61 -1.45 -3.16
CA PHE A 68 -10.87 -1.16 -2.47
C PHE A 68 -12.05 -1.57 -3.35
N SER A 69 -13.10 -2.15 -2.75
CA SER A 69 -14.25 -2.66 -3.49
C SER A 69 -15.58 -2.17 -2.92
N GLY A 70 -16.59 -2.10 -3.80
CA GLY A 70 -17.93 -1.59 -3.47
C GLY A 70 -18.08 -0.08 -3.62
N TYR A 71 -17.25 0.54 -4.46
CA TYR A 71 -17.28 1.96 -4.82
C TYR A 71 -17.36 2.17 -6.33
N ASP A 72 -17.79 1.17 -7.09
CA ASP A 72 -17.82 1.22 -8.56
C ASP A 72 -18.74 2.33 -9.10
N ASP A 73 -19.80 2.65 -8.35
CA ASP A 73 -20.74 3.74 -8.64
C ASP A 73 -20.39 5.06 -7.92
N ASP A 74 -19.28 5.12 -7.18
CA ASP A 74 -18.83 6.33 -6.49
C ASP A 74 -17.95 7.17 -7.42
N SER A 75 -18.39 8.40 -7.71
CA SER A 75 -17.65 9.33 -8.58
C SER A 75 -16.34 9.85 -7.97
N ARG A 76 -16.10 9.60 -6.68
CA ARG A 76 -14.92 10.09 -5.96
C ARG A 76 -13.73 9.18 -6.20
N GLU A 77 -12.55 9.78 -6.28
CA GLU A 77 -11.29 9.04 -6.23
C GLU A 77 -11.06 8.43 -4.85
N ILE A 78 -10.31 7.33 -4.76
CA ILE A 78 -10.14 6.60 -3.48
C ILE A 78 -9.62 7.48 -2.33
N HIS A 79 -8.76 8.46 -2.65
CA HIS A 79 -8.18 9.38 -1.66
C HIS A 79 -9.18 10.42 -1.15
N GLN A 80 -10.35 10.54 -1.77
CA GLN A 80 -11.45 11.42 -1.38
C GLN A 80 -12.51 10.69 -0.54
N ILE A 81 -12.48 9.36 -0.48
CA ILE A 81 -13.46 8.54 0.24
C ILE A 81 -13.10 8.47 1.74
N PRO A 82 -13.92 9.03 2.67
CA PRO A 82 -13.55 9.19 4.07
C PRO A 82 -13.18 7.90 4.81
N GLU A 83 -13.91 6.82 4.56
CA GLU A 83 -13.66 5.53 5.20
C GLU A 83 -12.37 4.86 4.71
N ILE A 84 -12.00 5.06 3.44
CA ILE A 84 -10.71 4.62 2.90
C ILE A 84 -9.57 5.43 3.53
N ARG A 85 -9.72 6.75 3.64
CA ARG A 85 -8.76 7.62 4.33
C ARG A 85 -8.56 7.19 5.78
N LYS A 86 -9.66 6.97 6.51
CA LYS A 86 -9.63 6.51 7.92
C LYS A 86 -8.95 5.15 8.06
N PHE A 87 -9.22 4.22 7.14
CA PHE A 87 -8.61 2.90 7.11
C PHE A 87 -7.11 2.99 6.86
N MET A 88 -6.68 3.71 5.81
CA MET A 88 -5.28 3.88 5.46
C MET A 88 -4.49 4.61 6.55
N LEU A 89 -5.10 5.63 7.18
CA LEU A 89 -4.50 6.32 8.30
C LEU A 89 -4.25 5.36 9.47
N LYS A 90 -5.26 4.58 9.87
CA LYS A 90 -5.11 3.59 10.94
C LYS A 90 -4.04 2.54 10.61
N LEU A 91 -4.00 2.08 9.36
CA LEU A 91 -3.05 1.08 8.90
C LEU A 91 -1.61 1.60 8.93
N VAL A 92 -1.33 2.76 8.33
CA VAL A 92 0.02 3.34 8.31
C VAL A 92 0.49 3.76 9.70
N THR A 93 -0.42 4.25 10.57
CA THR A 93 -0.06 4.54 11.97
C THR A 93 0.29 3.28 12.75
N LYS A 94 -0.37 2.15 12.46
CA LYS A 94 -0.11 0.87 13.13
C LYS A 94 1.14 0.16 12.58
N LYS A 95 1.42 0.33 11.30
CA LYS A 95 2.56 -0.27 10.60
C LYS A 95 3.19 0.79 9.66
N PRO A 96 4.03 1.69 10.18
CA PRO A 96 4.68 2.74 9.38
C PRO A 96 5.48 2.22 8.19
N LEU A 97 6.05 1.01 8.27
CA LEU A 97 6.69 0.35 7.11
C LEU A 97 5.74 -0.10 5.99
N LEU A 98 4.42 0.07 6.11
CA LEU A 98 3.45 -0.26 5.04
C LEU A 98 3.89 0.18 3.64
N PRO A 99 4.36 1.42 3.40
CA PRO A 99 4.65 1.87 2.04
C PRO A 99 5.77 1.08 1.36
N TYR A 100 6.68 0.47 2.12
CA TYR A 100 7.71 -0.41 1.59
C TYR A 100 7.10 -1.66 0.94
N PHE A 101 6.03 -2.21 1.52
CA PHE A 101 5.33 -3.38 0.98
C PHE A 101 4.52 -3.04 -0.27
N LEU A 102 4.01 -1.81 -0.35
CA LEU A 102 3.10 -1.42 -1.41
C LEU A 102 3.80 -1.38 -2.77
N SER A 103 3.16 -1.98 -3.77
CA SER A 103 3.59 -1.92 -5.16
C SER A 103 3.51 -0.51 -5.72
N SER A 104 4.60 -0.06 -6.35
CA SER A 104 4.65 1.22 -7.08
C SER A 104 4.03 1.16 -8.47
N LYS A 105 3.74 -0.05 -8.97
CA LYS A 105 3.14 -0.27 -10.30
C LYS A 105 1.85 0.54 -10.44
N ASP A 106 1.67 1.19 -11.58
CA ASP A 106 0.50 2.04 -11.89
C ASP A 106 0.23 3.12 -10.83
N ASN A 107 1.27 3.66 -10.18
CA ASN A 107 1.18 4.66 -9.11
C ASN A 107 0.41 4.20 -7.86
N ARG A 108 0.18 2.89 -7.67
CA ARG A 108 -0.68 2.36 -6.60
C ARG A 108 -0.21 2.74 -5.20
N ARG A 109 1.10 2.71 -4.95
CA ARG A 109 1.68 3.15 -3.68
C ARG A 109 1.47 4.64 -3.45
N ALA A 110 1.83 5.51 -4.39
CA ALA A 110 1.60 6.95 -4.30
C ALA A 110 0.11 7.29 -4.07
N ILE A 111 -0.80 6.65 -4.81
CA ILE A 111 -2.25 6.80 -4.65
C ILE A 111 -2.71 6.35 -3.26
N SER A 112 -2.18 5.23 -2.75
CA SER A 112 -2.45 4.76 -1.38
C SER A 112 -1.97 5.76 -0.33
N MET A 113 -0.82 6.40 -0.57
CA MET A 113 -0.29 7.45 0.32
C MET A 113 -1.05 8.77 0.23
N CYS A 114 -1.73 9.06 -0.88
CA CYS A 114 -2.66 10.20 -0.98
C CYS A 114 -3.84 10.08 0.02
N CYS A 115 -4.22 8.86 0.42
CA CYS A 115 -5.28 8.65 1.40
C CYS A 115 -4.92 9.15 2.82
N VAL A 116 -3.63 9.32 3.12
CA VAL A 116 -3.12 9.80 4.42
C VAL A 116 -2.52 11.20 4.33
N GLY A 117 -2.49 11.79 3.14
CA GLY A 117 -1.99 13.14 2.88
C GLY A 117 -3.10 14.15 2.65
N ASP A 118 -2.71 15.43 2.69
CA ASP A 118 -3.49 16.55 2.19
C ASP A 118 -3.28 16.64 0.68
N VAL A 119 -4.33 16.32 -0.09
CA VAL A 119 -4.27 16.27 -1.55
C VAL A 119 -4.71 17.60 -2.15
N THR A 120 -3.87 18.16 -3.03
CA THR A 120 -4.14 19.34 -3.84
C THR A 120 -4.21 18.94 -5.30
N ILE A 121 -5.31 19.27 -5.98
CA ILE A 121 -5.44 19.08 -7.42
C ILE A 121 -4.68 20.22 -8.11
N LEU A 122 -3.65 19.87 -8.88
CA LEU A 122 -2.82 20.85 -9.59
C LEU A 122 -3.41 21.19 -10.96
N LYS A 123 -3.90 20.17 -11.68
CA LYS A 123 -4.37 20.31 -13.06
C LYS A 123 -5.32 19.19 -13.43
N VAL A 124 -6.29 19.49 -14.29
CA VAL A 124 -7.10 18.51 -14.99
C VAL A 124 -7.03 18.83 -16.48
N GLU A 125 -6.39 17.96 -17.26
CA GLU A 125 -6.25 18.12 -18.72
C GLU A 125 -6.50 16.80 -19.43
N ASN A 126 -7.36 16.81 -20.45
CA ASN A 126 -7.70 15.63 -21.26
C ASN A 126 -8.10 14.40 -20.43
N GLY A 127 -8.81 14.61 -19.31
CA GLY A 127 -9.20 13.55 -18.39
C GLY A 127 -8.08 13.03 -17.47
N ILE A 128 -6.89 13.63 -17.52
CA ILE A 128 -5.78 13.33 -16.62
C ILE A 128 -5.80 14.36 -15.47
N THR A 129 -5.92 13.86 -14.24
CA THR A 129 -5.83 14.67 -13.03
C THR A 129 -4.41 14.59 -12.47
N SER A 130 -3.69 15.71 -12.48
CA SER A 130 -2.43 15.87 -11.78
C SER A 130 -2.69 16.31 -10.35
N ILE A 131 -2.23 15.53 -9.38
CA ILE A 131 -2.37 15.81 -7.95
C ILE A 131 -1.01 15.93 -7.28
N SER A 132 -0.97 16.70 -6.19
CA SER A 132 0.12 16.72 -5.22
C SER A 132 -0.45 16.29 -3.87
N ALA A 133 0.25 15.45 -3.12
CA ALA A 133 -0.11 15.12 -1.75
C ALA A 133 0.99 15.59 -0.81
N LYS A 134 0.60 16.21 0.32
CA LYS A 134 1.51 16.51 1.41
C LYS A 134 1.21 15.57 2.56
N ILE A 135 2.16 14.69 2.89
CA ILE A 135 2.00 13.78 4.03
C ILE A 135 2.36 14.53 5.32
N PRO A 136 1.48 14.55 6.33
CA PRO A 136 1.77 15.17 7.62
C PRO A 136 3.03 14.59 8.28
N LYS A 137 3.80 15.42 8.98
CA LYS A 137 5.09 15.01 9.60
C LYS A 137 4.93 13.94 10.67
N ASP A 138 3.83 13.95 11.39
CA ASP A 138 3.44 12.93 12.36
C ASP A 138 3.18 11.56 11.72
N ILE A 139 2.96 11.52 10.40
CA ILE A 139 2.86 10.29 9.60
C ILE A 139 4.17 9.99 8.86
N SER A 140 4.80 10.97 8.22
CA SER A 140 6.02 10.73 7.42
C SER A 140 7.26 10.44 8.28
N HIS A 141 7.42 11.07 9.44
CA HIS A 141 8.58 10.82 10.29
C HIS A 141 8.66 9.37 10.80
N PRO A 142 7.58 8.76 11.34
CA PRO A 142 7.60 7.34 11.70
C PRO A 142 7.98 6.40 10.54
N ILE A 143 7.50 6.67 9.33
CA ILE A 143 7.83 5.87 8.15
C ILE A 143 9.34 5.92 7.88
N ILE A 144 9.93 7.12 7.89
CA ILE A 144 11.36 7.30 7.65
C ILE A 144 12.19 6.65 8.76
N ILE A 145 11.82 6.86 10.02
CA ILE A 145 12.52 6.29 11.18
C ILE A 145 12.48 4.77 11.15
N GLU A 146 11.32 4.16 10.94
CA GLU A 146 11.22 2.70 10.87
C GLU A 146 12.02 2.13 9.69
N LEU A 147 12.03 2.81 8.54
CA LEU A 147 12.86 2.41 7.40
C LEU A 147 14.37 2.42 7.74
N GLU A 148 14.84 3.47 8.42
CA GLU A 148 16.24 3.58 8.84
C GLU A 148 16.63 2.52 9.88
N LEU A 149 15.78 2.33 10.91
CA LEU A 149 15.99 1.31 11.93
C LEU A 149 16.03 -0.08 11.31
N PHE A 150 15.11 -0.35 10.40
CA PHE A 150 15.05 -1.61 9.68
C PHE A 150 16.28 -1.83 8.80
N ALA A 151 16.68 -0.83 8.02
CA ALA A 151 17.87 -0.92 7.19
C ALA A 151 19.11 -1.25 8.03
N LYS A 152 19.24 -0.64 9.21
CA LYS A 152 20.31 -0.91 10.15
C LYS A 152 20.26 -2.32 10.73
N GLU A 153 19.08 -2.79 11.15
CA GLU A 153 18.89 -4.12 11.74
C GLU A 153 19.31 -5.24 10.79
N TYR A 154 19.00 -5.10 9.50
CA TYR A 154 19.24 -6.13 8.49
C TYR A 154 20.48 -5.86 7.62
N GLY A 155 21.28 -4.84 7.93
CA GLY A 155 22.48 -4.49 7.16
C GLY A 155 22.19 -4.07 5.72
N LEU A 156 21.03 -3.47 5.47
CA LEU A 156 20.61 -3.00 4.15
C LEU A 156 21.05 -1.56 3.89
N ASP A 157 21.17 -1.23 2.61
CA ASP A 157 21.47 0.14 2.17
C ASP A 157 20.21 1.00 2.24
N VAL A 158 20.15 1.85 3.28
CA VAL A 158 19.02 2.77 3.50
C VAL A 158 18.81 3.74 2.34
N THR A 159 19.86 4.08 1.59
CA THR A 159 19.76 4.97 0.43
C THR A 159 18.97 4.27 -0.67
N LYS A 160 19.31 3.01 -0.97
CA LYS A 160 18.55 2.19 -1.94
C LYS A 160 17.12 1.97 -1.50
N MET A 161 16.88 1.74 -0.20
CA MET A 161 15.52 1.61 0.32
C MET A 161 14.71 2.91 0.14
N ARG A 162 15.30 4.07 0.41
CA ARG A 162 14.66 5.38 0.15
C ARG A 162 14.39 5.61 -1.33
N GLU A 163 15.37 5.32 -2.20
CA GLU A 163 15.22 5.41 -3.65
C GLU A 163 14.08 4.52 -4.15
N SER A 164 13.91 3.34 -3.56
CA SER A 164 12.83 2.43 -3.90
C SER A 164 11.45 2.99 -3.56
N MET A 165 11.34 3.98 -2.67
CA MET A 165 10.09 4.63 -2.23
C MET A 165 9.97 6.09 -2.70
N ARG A 166 10.74 6.50 -3.71
CA ARG A 166 10.81 7.89 -4.20
C ARG A 166 9.50 8.46 -4.77
N ASP A 167 8.54 7.60 -5.09
CA ASP A 167 7.19 7.97 -5.55
C ASP A 167 6.30 8.47 -4.41
N ILE A 168 6.72 8.33 -3.16
CA ILE A 168 6.01 8.86 -2.00
C ILE A 168 6.42 10.32 -1.79
N PRO A 169 5.47 11.26 -1.70
CA PRO A 169 5.76 12.67 -1.48
C PRO A 169 5.98 12.95 0.01
N PHE A 170 7.14 12.54 0.53
CA PHE A 170 7.59 12.88 1.90
C PHE A 170 7.90 14.36 2.08
#